data_AF-A0A3N5HNS5-F1
#
_entry.id   AF-A0A3N5HNS5-F1
#
_cell.length_a   1.000
_cell.length_b   1.000
_cell.length_c   1.000
_cell.angle_alpha   90.00
_cell.angle_beta   90.00
_cell.angle_gamma   90.00
#
_symmetry.space_group_name_H-M   'P 1'
#
loop_
_entity.id
_entity.type
_entity.pdbx_description
1 polymer ?
#
loop_
_entity_poly.entity_id
_entity_poly.type
_entity_poly.pdbx_seq_one_letter_code
_entity_poly.pdbx_strand_id
1 'polypeptide(L)'
;RDPYDVPPAERTRLVFRQHAGLARHLLHGLIERGFDVANLGGFEPRGNPARGVSHMVSNLVPEVDPELQIPLVCVFVNEYYPPLPSAARCARLGEAIADVLRDRSERVAIYASGGLSHYPGMYNAGWIDQPLDRWILERLQRNDVAALEHLFTFDSDTLRSGTGEVRAWISVAAAMGRPATVVDYVPAHCTQTGCGFVYWPAA
;
A
#
# COMPACT_ATOMS: atom_id res chain seq x y z
N ARG A 1 -11.62 18.22 -5.48
CA ARG A 1 -11.42 17.20 -6.54
C ARG A 1 -12.40 17.49 -7.65
N ASP A 2 -11.99 17.36 -8.90
CA ASP A 2 -12.91 17.61 -10.02
C ASP A 2 -14.02 16.56 -10.05
N PRO A 3 -15.24 16.95 -10.43
CA PRO A 3 -16.35 16.02 -10.66
C PRO A 3 -16.01 14.90 -11.66
N TYR A 4 -16.64 13.74 -11.51
CA TYR A 4 -16.37 12.56 -12.35
C TYR A 4 -16.75 12.76 -13.84
N ASP A 5 -17.64 13.69 -14.13
CA ASP A 5 -18.06 14.10 -15.48
C ASP A 5 -17.03 15.01 -16.17
N VAL A 6 -16.04 15.55 -15.45
CA VAL A 6 -14.92 16.28 -16.07
C VAL A 6 -14.01 15.27 -16.81
N PRO A 7 -13.72 15.48 -18.11
CA PRO A 7 -12.82 14.61 -18.86
C PRO A 7 -11.44 14.50 -18.20
N PRO A 8 -10.80 13.31 -18.15
CA PRO A 8 -9.52 13.14 -17.47
C PRO A 8 -8.42 14.11 -17.90
N ALA A 9 -8.42 14.54 -19.17
CA ALA A 9 -7.44 15.48 -19.69
C ALA A 9 -7.56 16.90 -19.10
N GLU A 10 -8.77 17.26 -18.65
CA GLU A 10 -9.14 18.58 -18.12
C GLU A 10 -9.14 18.63 -16.58
N ARG A 11 -8.97 17.48 -15.93
CA ARG A 11 -8.88 17.40 -14.47
C ARG A 11 -7.59 18.05 -13.95
N THR A 12 -7.72 18.67 -12.78
CA THR A 12 -6.65 19.17 -11.93
C THR A 12 -5.57 18.10 -11.79
N ARG A 13 -4.35 18.46 -12.18
CA ARG A 13 -3.18 17.58 -12.09
C ARG A 13 -2.45 17.85 -10.79
N LEU A 14 -2.22 16.78 -10.02
CA LEU A 14 -1.35 16.82 -8.86
C LEU A 14 0.07 16.45 -9.27
N VAL A 15 1.05 17.21 -8.79
CA VAL A 15 2.46 16.95 -9.03
C VAL A 15 3.13 16.70 -7.68
N PHE A 16 3.63 15.48 -7.49
CA PHE A 16 4.30 15.08 -6.26
C PHE A 16 5.81 15.27 -6.40
N ARG A 17 6.41 15.98 -5.45
CA ARG A 17 7.88 16.06 -5.35
C ARG A 17 8.45 14.66 -5.16
N GLN A 18 9.57 14.36 -5.81
CA GLN A 18 10.23 13.05 -5.73
C GLN A 18 11.55 13.17 -4.97
N HIS A 19 11.91 12.13 -4.21
CA HIS A 19 13.21 12.08 -3.54
C HIS A 19 14.18 11.10 -4.23
N ALA A 20 14.82 11.54 -5.32
CA ALA A 20 15.71 10.68 -6.11
C ALA A 20 16.88 10.07 -5.30
N GLY A 21 17.45 10.81 -4.33
CA GLY A 21 18.52 10.29 -3.46
C GLY A 21 18.08 9.09 -2.63
N LEU A 22 17.00 9.25 -1.85
CA LEU A 22 16.36 8.19 -1.08
C LEU A 22 15.88 7.02 -1.93
N ALA A 23 15.31 7.27 -3.12
CA ALA A 23 14.90 6.20 -4.03
C ALA A 23 16.09 5.32 -4.47
N ARG A 24 17.25 5.93 -4.79
CA ARG A 24 18.47 5.18 -5.09
C ARG A 24 19.01 4.45 -3.86
N HIS A 25 19.02 5.10 -2.70
CA HIS A 25 19.44 4.50 -1.43
C HIS A 25 18.63 3.24 -1.11
N LEU A 26 17.29 3.33 -1.23
CA LEU A 26 16.37 2.19 -1.11
C LEU A 26 16.67 1.10 -2.12
N LEU A 27 16.82 1.44 -3.41
CA LEU A 27 17.15 0.50 -4.48
C LEU A 27 18.44 -0.30 -4.16
N HIS A 28 19.53 0.38 -3.83
CA HIS A 28 20.80 -0.28 -3.50
C HIS A 28 20.66 -1.16 -2.25
N GLY A 29 20.08 -0.63 -1.18
CA GLY A 29 19.93 -1.36 0.07
C GLY A 29 19.03 -2.58 -0.02
N LEU A 30 18.01 -2.57 -0.89
CA LEU A 30 17.14 -3.72 -1.16
C LEU A 30 17.86 -4.79 -1.99
N ILE A 31 18.64 -4.40 -3.01
CA ILE A 31 19.47 -5.31 -3.79
C ILE A 31 20.49 -6.03 -2.89
N GLU A 32 21.16 -5.30 -2.00
CA GLU A 32 22.10 -5.87 -1.02
C GLU A 32 21.44 -6.89 -0.06
N ARG A 33 20.13 -6.75 0.18
CA ARG A 33 19.33 -7.65 1.03
C ARG A 33 18.65 -8.77 0.23
N GLY A 34 19.00 -8.95 -1.05
CA GLY A 34 18.50 -10.05 -1.89
C GLY A 34 17.07 -9.85 -2.40
N PHE A 35 16.68 -8.60 -2.66
CA PHE A 35 15.45 -8.28 -3.39
C PHE A 35 15.73 -7.87 -4.82
N ASP A 36 15.17 -8.60 -5.78
CA ASP A 36 15.20 -8.27 -7.20
C ASP A 36 14.13 -7.21 -7.51
N VAL A 37 14.47 -5.96 -7.28
CA VAL A 37 13.56 -4.82 -7.50
C VAL A 37 13.71 -4.26 -8.92
N ALA A 38 12.56 -4.00 -9.57
CA ALA A 38 12.53 -3.16 -10.76
C ALA A 38 12.74 -1.69 -10.34
N ASN A 39 13.49 -0.92 -11.14
CA ASN A 39 13.65 0.51 -10.94
C ASN A 39 13.04 1.30 -12.09
N LEU A 40 12.55 2.50 -11.77
CA LEU A 40 11.89 3.41 -12.71
C LEU A 40 12.48 4.81 -12.51
N GLY A 41 13.12 5.36 -13.55
CA GLY A 41 13.64 6.74 -13.54
C GLY A 41 12.55 7.81 -13.69
N GLY A 42 11.36 7.40 -14.13
CA GLY A 42 10.16 8.22 -14.29
C GLY A 42 8.93 7.32 -14.44
N PHE A 43 7.76 7.86 -14.10
CA PHE A 43 6.49 7.13 -14.20
C PHE A 43 5.65 7.72 -15.35
N GLU A 44 5.73 7.08 -16.52
CA GLU A 44 4.95 7.43 -17.70
C GLU A 44 3.96 6.30 -18.02
N PRO A 45 2.71 6.37 -17.55
CA PRO A 45 1.75 5.27 -17.71
C PRO A 45 1.30 5.16 -19.17
N ARG A 46 1.92 4.25 -19.93
CA ARG A 46 1.68 4.09 -21.38
C ARG A 46 0.23 3.75 -21.73
N GLY A 47 -0.49 3.03 -20.86
CA GLY A 47 -1.88 2.64 -21.11
C GLY A 47 -2.87 3.79 -20.96
N ASN A 48 -2.59 4.77 -20.09
CA ASN A 48 -3.44 5.94 -19.90
C ASN A 48 -2.61 7.11 -19.35
N PRO A 49 -1.85 7.82 -20.20
CA PRO A 49 -0.94 8.88 -19.76
C PRO A 49 -1.67 10.04 -19.07
N ALA A 50 -2.94 10.26 -19.42
CA ALA A 50 -3.77 11.29 -18.79
C ALA A 50 -4.13 10.98 -17.33
N ARG A 51 -4.10 9.71 -16.91
CA ARG A 51 -4.38 9.32 -15.51
C ARG A 51 -3.21 9.53 -14.56
N GLY A 52 -1.96 9.56 -15.05
CA GLY A 52 -0.78 9.67 -14.20
C GLY A 52 -0.65 8.51 -13.20
N VAL A 53 -0.12 8.79 -12.00
CA VAL A 53 0.06 7.80 -10.93
C VAL A 53 -1.28 7.22 -10.44
N SER A 54 -1.24 6.00 -9.92
CA SER A 54 -2.41 5.32 -9.37
C SER A 54 -3.15 6.18 -8.32
N HIS A 55 -4.48 6.03 -8.27
CA HIS A 55 -5.36 6.66 -7.29
C HIS A 55 -4.97 6.34 -5.84
N MET A 56 -4.30 5.21 -5.62
CA MET A 56 -3.68 4.79 -4.36
C MET A 56 -2.73 5.86 -3.79
N VAL A 57 -2.02 6.56 -4.68
CA VAL A 57 -1.16 7.70 -4.33
C VAL A 57 -1.94 9.00 -4.41
N SER A 58 -2.56 9.26 -5.57
CA SER A 58 -3.11 10.59 -5.86
C SER A 58 -4.35 10.97 -5.05
N ASN A 59 -5.06 10.01 -4.47
CA ASN A 59 -6.17 10.27 -3.56
C ASN A 59 -5.74 10.39 -2.10
N LEU A 60 -4.65 9.75 -1.66
CA LEU A 60 -4.31 9.69 -0.24
C LEU A 60 -3.28 10.76 0.16
N VAL A 61 -2.27 10.99 -0.67
CA VAL A 61 -1.19 11.94 -0.34
C VAL A 61 -1.72 13.35 -0.02
N PRO A 62 -2.68 13.93 -0.75
CA PRO A 62 -3.23 15.25 -0.39
C PRO A 62 -3.97 15.30 0.95
N GLU A 63 -4.45 14.16 1.47
CA GLU A 63 -5.13 14.11 2.77
C GLU A 63 -4.12 14.12 3.94
N VAL A 64 -2.89 13.63 3.70
CA VAL A 64 -1.82 13.58 4.71
C VAL A 64 -0.79 14.71 4.58
N ASP A 65 -0.63 15.26 3.37
CA ASP A 65 0.25 16.38 3.03
C ASP A 65 -0.48 17.34 2.06
N PRO A 66 -1.41 18.18 2.56
CA PRO A 66 -2.26 19.03 1.71
C PRO A 66 -1.49 20.01 0.83
N GLU A 67 -0.30 20.41 1.25
CA GLU A 67 0.56 21.34 0.52
C GLU A 67 1.52 20.63 -0.46
N LEU A 68 1.53 19.28 -0.47
CA LEU A 68 2.40 18.45 -1.32
C LEU A 68 3.89 18.79 -1.19
N GLN A 69 4.33 19.09 0.03
CA GLN A 69 5.71 19.49 0.30
C GLN A 69 6.64 18.32 0.61
N ILE A 70 6.09 17.19 1.10
CA ILE A 70 6.83 15.99 1.46
C ILE A 70 7.19 15.22 0.18
N PRO A 71 8.49 15.01 -0.10
CA PRO A 71 8.90 14.20 -1.23
C PRO A 71 8.45 12.75 -1.11
N LEU A 72 7.93 12.20 -2.20
CA LEU A 72 7.44 10.83 -2.30
C LEU A 72 8.50 9.91 -2.93
N VAL A 73 8.54 8.67 -2.45
CA VAL A 73 9.19 7.53 -3.12
C VAL A 73 8.18 6.40 -3.19
N CYS A 74 7.75 6.04 -4.40
CA CYS A 74 6.79 4.95 -4.59
C CYS A 74 7.49 3.60 -4.63
N VAL A 75 7.03 2.66 -3.80
CA VAL A 75 7.36 1.23 -3.90
C VAL A 75 6.10 0.52 -4.38
N PHE A 76 6.11 0.04 -5.63
CA PHE A 76 4.96 -0.68 -6.19
C PHE A 76 5.09 -2.17 -5.91
N VAL A 77 4.04 -2.77 -5.36
CA VAL A 77 3.92 -4.22 -5.17
C VAL A 77 2.87 -4.73 -6.15
N ASN A 78 3.18 -5.82 -6.85
CA ASN A 78 2.19 -6.50 -7.68
C ASN A 78 1.21 -7.27 -6.80
N GLU A 79 -0.05 -6.85 -6.79
CA GLU A 79 -1.09 -7.38 -5.90
C GLU A 79 -2.28 -7.97 -6.66
N TYR A 80 -2.24 -7.88 -8.00
CA TYR A 80 -3.39 -8.18 -8.85
C TYR A 80 -3.13 -9.26 -9.92
N TYR A 81 -1.95 -9.26 -10.54
CA TYR A 81 -1.66 -10.13 -11.69
C TYR A 81 -0.71 -11.26 -11.30
N PRO A 82 -1.17 -12.52 -11.20
CA PRO A 82 -0.29 -13.63 -10.86
C PRO A 82 0.92 -13.76 -11.81
N PRO A 83 2.09 -14.23 -11.31
CA PRO A 83 2.34 -14.66 -9.92
C PRO A 83 2.44 -13.48 -8.94
N LEU A 84 1.84 -13.64 -7.76
CA LEU A 84 1.85 -12.66 -6.67
C LEU A 84 2.91 -13.01 -5.62
N PRO A 85 3.54 -12.03 -4.94
CA PRO A 85 4.42 -12.32 -3.82
C PRO A 85 3.63 -12.97 -2.68
N SER A 86 4.25 -13.85 -1.90
CA SER A 86 3.66 -14.36 -0.66
C SER A 86 3.62 -13.27 0.41
N ALA A 87 2.73 -13.39 1.40
CA ALA A 87 2.71 -12.50 2.55
C ALA A 87 4.05 -12.48 3.29
N ALA A 88 4.68 -13.63 3.49
CA ALA A 88 6.03 -13.72 4.07
C ALA A 88 7.09 -12.94 3.26
N ARG A 89 7.03 -12.92 1.92
CA ARG A 89 7.94 -12.11 1.10
C ARG A 89 7.67 -10.61 1.28
N CYS A 90 6.42 -10.21 1.47
CA CYS A 90 6.02 -8.84 1.77
C CYS A 90 6.48 -8.39 3.18
N ALA A 91 6.34 -9.24 4.20
CA ALA A 91 6.86 -8.95 5.54
C ALA A 91 8.37 -8.71 5.51
N ARG A 92 9.12 -9.64 4.90
CA ARG A 92 10.57 -9.48 4.70
C ARG A 92 10.94 -8.21 3.91
N LEU A 93 10.12 -7.80 2.94
CA LEU A 93 10.34 -6.55 2.20
C LEU A 93 10.21 -5.35 3.15
N GLY A 94 9.20 -5.36 4.01
CA GLY A 94 9.00 -4.36 5.06
C GLY A 94 10.19 -4.22 5.99
N GLU A 95 10.66 -5.34 6.56
CA GLU A 95 11.85 -5.38 7.41
C GLU A 95 13.08 -4.82 6.69
N ALA A 96 13.30 -5.23 5.45
CA ALA A 96 14.41 -4.73 4.64
C ALA A 96 14.31 -3.23 4.37
N ILE A 97 13.12 -2.69 4.10
CA ILE A 97 12.89 -1.25 3.94
C ILE A 97 13.24 -0.52 5.24
N ALA A 98 12.74 -0.98 6.39
CA ALA A 98 13.04 -0.37 7.69
C ALA A 98 14.54 -0.39 8.00
N ASP A 99 15.21 -1.51 7.74
CA ASP A 99 16.66 -1.65 7.91
C ASP A 99 17.46 -0.67 7.03
N VAL A 100 17.06 -0.49 5.76
CA VAL A 100 17.74 0.44 4.84
C VAL A 100 17.56 1.89 5.26
N LEU A 101 16.42 2.22 5.86
CA LEU A 101 16.06 3.57 6.27
C LEU A 101 16.58 3.94 7.67
N ARG A 102 17.03 2.99 8.48
CA ARG A 102 17.42 3.18 9.88
C ARG A 102 18.46 4.29 10.10
N ASP A 103 19.45 4.38 9.21
CA ASP A 103 20.58 5.30 9.35
C ASP A 103 20.37 6.65 8.63
N ARG A 104 19.15 6.91 8.15
CA ARG A 104 18.81 8.19 7.53
C ARG A 104 18.66 9.28 8.59
N SER A 105 19.23 10.45 8.31
CA SER A 105 19.08 11.62 9.18
C SER A 105 17.71 12.30 9.01
N GLU A 106 17.05 12.08 7.88
CA GLU A 106 15.71 12.60 7.62
C GLU A 106 14.62 11.76 8.31
N ARG A 107 13.50 12.40 8.64
CA ARG A 107 12.29 11.69 9.09
C ARG A 107 11.57 11.09 7.89
N VAL A 108 11.36 9.78 7.92
CA VAL A 108 10.65 9.05 6.85
C VAL A 108 9.35 8.47 7.40
N ALA A 109 8.25 8.78 6.72
CA ALA A 109 6.97 8.11 6.93
C ALA A 109 6.79 7.01 5.88
N ILE A 110 6.31 5.84 6.32
CA ILE A 110 5.94 4.73 5.44
C ILE A 110 4.42 4.59 5.53
N TYR A 111 3.75 4.52 4.38
CA TYR A 111 2.31 4.24 4.32
C TYR A 111 2.03 3.16 3.28
N ALA A 112 0.97 2.40 3.53
CA ALA A 112 0.34 1.52 2.56
C ALA A 112 -1.08 2.04 2.33
N SER A 113 -1.57 1.83 1.12
CA SER A 113 -2.94 2.13 0.73
C SER A 113 -3.52 0.91 0.03
N GLY A 114 -4.83 0.89 -0.14
CA GLY A 114 -5.54 -0.27 -0.69
C GLY A 114 -6.19 -1.13 0.38
N GLY A 115 -6.89 -2.15 -0.09
CA GLY A 115 -7.64 -3.07 0.74
C GLY A 115 -8.84 -2.41 1.45
N LEU A 116 -9.41 -3.05 2.45
CA LEU A 116 -9.22 -4.45 2.85
C LEU A 116 -10.02 -5.35 1.89
N SER A 117 -10.95 -6.17 2.39
CA SER A 117 -11.73 -7.04 1.51
C SER A 117 -12.59 -6.25 0.52
N HIS A 118 -12.37 -6.53 -0.77
CA HIS A 118 -13.20 -6.05 -1.89
C HIS A 118 -12.87 -6.80 -3.19
N TYR A 119 -13.86 -6.84 -4.10
CA TYR A 119 -13.81 -7.71 -5.29
C TYR A 119 -14.26 -7.01 -6.57
N PRO A 120 -13.52 -5.98 -7.02
CA PRO A 120 -13.89 -5.22 -8.21
C PRO A 120 -13.92 -6.12 -9.45
N GLY A 121 -15.06 -6.14 -10.14
CA GLY A 121 -15.23 -6.87 -11.41
C GLY A 121 -15.26 -8.39 -11.28
N MET A 122 -15.43 -8.94 -10.06
CA MET A 122 -15.61 -10.38 -9.82
C MET A 122 -17.05 -10.73 -9.44
N TYR A 123 -17.38 -12.02 -9.42
CA TYR A 123 -18.74 -12.51 -9.14
C TYR A 123 -19.24 -12.16 -7.72
N ASN A 124 -18.32 -11.91 -6.79
CA ASN A 124 -18.56 -11.50 -5.41
C ASN A 124 -18.42 -9.98 -5.20
N ALA A 125 -18.48 -9.16 -6.26
CA ALA A 125 -18.50 -7.71 -6.14
C ALA A 125 -19.60 -7.24 -5.18
N GLY A 126 -19.24 -6.37 -4.21
CA GLY A 126 -20.14 -5.91 -3.14
C GLY A 126 -20.09 -6.72 -1.85
N TRP A 127 -19.50 -7.92 -1.86
CA TRP A 127 -19.19 -8.66 -0.64
C TRP A 127 -18.04 -7.99 0.11
N ILE A 128 -18.21 -7.82 1.42
CA ILE A 128 -17.17 -7.33 2.35
C ILE A 128 -17.01 -8.41 3.43
N ASP A 129 -15.85 -9.03 3.47
CA ASP A 129 -15.51 -10.06 4.44
C ASP A 129 -15.06 -9.41 5.76
N GLN A 130 -16.05 -8.92 6.52
CA GLN A 130 -15.78 -8.25 7.80
C GLN A 130 -15.03 -9.13 8.81
N PRO A 131 -15.28 -10.45 8.93
CA PRO A 131 -14.47 -11.32 9.76
C PRO A 131 -12.98 -11.32 9.37
N LEU A 132 -12.66 -11.43 8.07
CA LEU A 132 -11.29 -11.34 7.60
C LEU A 132 -10.70 -9.96 7.89
N ASP A 133 -11.42 -8.88 7.59
CA ASP A 133 -10.95 -7.51 7.80
C ASP A 133 -10.61 -7.26 9.27
N ARG A 134 -11.52 -7.63 10.19
CA ARG A 134 -11.31 -7.50 11.63
C ARG A 134 -10.14 -8.35 12.10
N TRP A 135 -10.01 -9.58 11.59
CA TRP A 135 -8.87 -10.43 11.89
C TRP A 135 -7.55 -9.77 11.49
N ILE A 136 -7.46 -9.18 10.29
CA ILE A 136 -6.28 -8.43 9.82
C ILE A 136 -5.98 -7.28 10.78
N LEU A 137 -6.97 -6.43 11.06
CA LEU A 137 -6.82 -5.26 11.93
C LEU A 137 -6.36 -5.65 13.35
N GLU A 138 -6.91 -6.72 13.92
CA GLU A 138 -6.48 -7.27 15.21
C GLU A 138 -5.02 -7.72 15.19
N ARG A 139 -4.55 -8.37 14.11
CA ARG A 139 -3.13 -8.77 13.99
C ARG A 139 -2.22 -7.55 13.92
N LEU A 140 -2.62 -6.48 13.23
CA LEU A 140 -1.88 -5.22 13.23
C LEU A 140 -1.81 -4.59 14.62
N GLN A 141 -2.92 -4.55 15.37
CA GLN A 141 -2.94 -4.02 16.74
C GLN A 141 -2.04 -4.81 17.69
N ARG A 142 -1.93 -6.13 17.48
CA ARG A 142 -1.13 -7.02 18.33
C ARG A 142 0.32 -7.15 17.87
N ASN A 143 0.70 -6.51 16.77
CA ASN A 143 1.98 -6.73 16.09
C ASN A 143 2.24 -8.22 15.76
N ASP A 144 1.18 -8.94 15.40
CA ASP A 144 1.26 -10.36 15.07
C ASP A 144 1.53 -10.55 13.58
N VAL A 145 2.71 -10.08 13.15
CA VAL A 145 3.17 -10.17 11.76
C VAL A 145 3.31 -11.63 11.34
N ALA A 146 3.75 -12.51 12.25
CA ALA A 146 3.87 -13.94 11.98
C ALA A 146 2.53 -14.57 11.54
N ALA A 147 1.41 -14.21 12.17
CA ALA A 147 0.11 -14.66 11.70
C ALA A 147 -0.24 -14.11 10.31
N LEU A 148 0.08 -12.84 10.03
CA LEU A 148 -0.16 -12.21 8.73
C LEU A 148 0.66 -12.84 7.59
N GLU A 149 1.87 -13.35 7.87
CA GLU A 149 2.70 -14.05 6.88
C GLU A 149 2.06 -15.31 6.30
N HIS A 150 1.10 -15.90 7.03
CA HIS A 150 0.32 -17.03 6.58
C HIS A 150 -0.89 -16.64 5.73
N LEU A 151 -1.17 -15.35 5.55
CA LEU A 151 -2.17 -14.90 4.59
C LEU A 151 -1.72 -15.30 3.17
N PHE A 152 -2.66 -15.74 2.34
CA PHE A 152 -2.41 -16.22 0.97
C PHE A 152 -1.59 -17.53 0.85
N THR A 153 -1.41 -18.32 1.91
CA THR A 153 -0.75 -19.65 1.80
C THR A 153 -1.64 -20.71 1.16
N PHE A 154 -2.93 -20.46 1.04
CA PHE A 154 -3.89 -21.29 0.33
C PHE A 154 -4.72 -20.43 -0.63
N ASP A 155 -5.24 -21.06 -1.67
CA ASP A 155 -6.07 -20.41 -2.68
C ASP A 155 -7.51 -20.27 -2.17
N SER A 156 -8.04 -19.05 -2.23
CA SER A 156 -9.40 -18.72 -1.81
C SER A 156 -9.87 -17.48 -2.54
N ASP A 157 -11.11 -17.49 -3.03
CA ASP A 157 -11.70 -16.34 -3.72
C ASP A 157 -11.77 -15.10 -2.83
N THR A 158 -11.91 -15.27 -1.51
CA THR A 158 -11.87 -14.18 -0.53
C THR A 158 -10.53 -13.44 -0.56
N LEU A 159 -9.43 -14.13 -0.90
CA LEU A 159 -8.06 -13.64 -0.86
C LEU A 159 -7.54 -13.15 -2.23
N ARG A 160 -8.42 -13.06 -3.23
CA ARG A 160 -8.09 -12.59 -4.60
C ARG A 160 -8.54 -11.14 -4.82
N SER A 161 -8.22 -10.60 -5.99
CA SER A 161 -8.61 -9.24 -6.42
C SER A 161 -8.16 -8.17 -5.41
N GLY A 162 -9.05 -7.24 -5.07
CA GLY A 162 -8.77 -6.12 -4.18
C GLY A 162 -8.27 -6.51 -2.79
N THR A 163 -8.69 -7.66 -2.24
CA THR A 163 -8.14 -8.17 -0.97
C THR A 163 -6.63 -8.44 -1.05
N GLY A 164 -6.10 -8.68 -2.25
CA GLY A 164 -4.67 -8.88 -2.48
C GLY A 164 -3.80 -7.70 -2.06
N GLU A 165 -4.37 -6.50 -1.97
CA GLU A 165 -3.72 -5.25 -1.58
C GLU A 165 -3.29 -5.21 -0.10
N VAL A 166 -3.77 -6.17 0.71
CA VAL A 166 -3.30 -6.38 2.09
C VAL A 166 -1.79 -6.70 2.15
N ARG A 167 -1.18 -7.12 1.04
CA ARG A 167 0.29 -7.31 0.93
C ARG A 167 1.10 -6.04 1.24
N ALA A 168 0.65 -4.87 0.79
CA ALA A 168 1.27 -3.60 1.16
C ALA A 168 1.18 -3.35 2.67
N TRP A 169 0.05 -3.66 3.29
CA TRP A 169 -0.17 -3.51 4.73
C TRP A 169 0.77 -4.39 5.55
N ILE A 170 0.97 -5.64 5.12
CA ILE A 170 1.90 -6.59 5.75
C ILE A 170 3.34 -6.05 5.71
N SER A 171 3.72 -5.45 4.58
CA SER A 171 5.03 -4.81 4.43
C SER A 171 5.21 -3.65 5.43
N VAL A 172 4.20 -2.80 5.61
CA VAL A 172 4.27 -1.69 6.58
C VAL A 172 4.26 -2.20 8.03
N ALA A 173 3.44 -3.22 8.33
CA ALA A 173 3.39 -3.82 9.66
C ALA A 173 4.75 -4.38 10.07
N ALA A 174 5.41 -5.12 9.17
CA ALA A 174 6.73 -5.66 9.39
C ALA A 174 7.81 -4.57 9.48
N ALA A 175 7.74 -3.53 8.63
CA ALA A 175 8.63 -2.38 8.71
C ALA A 175 8.52 -1.65 10.06
N MET A 176 7.31 -1.60 10.64
CA MET A 176 7.07 -0.93 11.91
C MET A 176 7.41 -1.78 13.12
N GLY A 177 7.24 -3.10 13.04
CA GLY A 177 7.66 -4.05 14.06
C GLY A 177 7.06 -3.79 15.45
N ARG A 178 5.89 -3.15 15.54
CA ARG A 178 5.23 -2.75 16.80
C ARG A 178 3.70 -2.66 16.68
N PRO A 179 2.97 -2.64 17.81
CA PRO A 179 1.53 -2.51 17.84
C PRO A 179 1.02 -1.27 17.09
N ALA A 180 -0.01 -1.46 16.27
CA ALA A 180 -0.71 -0.38 15.59
C ALA A 180 -1.93 0.10 16.39
N THR A 181 -2.36 1.33 16.11
CA THR A 181 -3.66 1.86 16.55
C THR A 181 -4.63 1.84 15.38
N VAL A 182 -5.74 1.11 15.52
CA VAL A 182 -6.86 1.17 14.58
C VAL A 182 -7.69 2.41 14.92
N VAL A 183 -7.83 3.30 13.95
CA VAL A 183 -8.61 4.52 14.07
C VAL A 183 -10.08 4.21 13.84
N ASP A 184 -10.39 3.52 12.74
CA ASP A 184 -11.76 3.14 12.39
C ASP A 184 -11.77 1.98 11.38
N TYR A 185 -12.92 1.30 11.30
CA TYR A 185 -13.24 0.33 10.26
C TYR A 185 -14.68 0.53 9.80
N VAL A 186 -14.84 0.81 8.51
CA VAL A 186 -16.14 1.04 7.88
C VAL A 186 -16.34 0.03 6.75
N PRO A 187 -17.32 -0.89 6.83
CA PRO A 187 -17.73 -1.70 5.70
C PRO A 187 -18.51 -0.82 4.71
N ALA A 188 -17.79 -0.11 3.85
CA ALA A 188 -18.34 0.88 2.94
C ALA A 188 -19.00 0.21 1.73
N HIS A 189 -20.23 -0.28 1.92
CA HIS A 189 -21.01 -0.93 0.86
C HIS A 189 -21.27 -0.03 -0.35
N CYS A 190 -21.32 1.29 -0.18
CA CYS A 190 -21.48 2.25 -1.28
C CYS A 190 -20.27 2.28 -2.23
N THR A 191 -19.08 1.91 -1.75
CA THR A 191 -17.86 1.75 -2.55
C THR A 191 -17.41 0.29 -2.66
N GLN A 192 -18.20 -0.65 -2.11
CA GLN A 192 -17.97 -2.09 -2.14
C GLN A 192 -16.63 -2.52 -1.50
N THR A 193 -16.18 -1.84 -0.45
CA THR A 193 -14.87 -2.06 0.18
C THR A 193 -14.92 -2.00 1.70
N GLY A 194 -14.21 -2.91 2.36
CA GLY A 194 -13.87 -2.78 3.78
C GLY A 194 -12.79 -1.71 4.00
N CYS A 195 -13.16 -0.52 4.48
CA CYS A 195 -12.23 0.58 4.68
C CYS A 195 -11.66 0.56 6.11
N GLY A 196 -10.37 0.28 6.25
CA GLY A 196 -9.65 0.38 7.53
C GLY A 196 -8.72 1.60 7.57
N PHE A 197 -8.57 2.22 8.74
CA PHE A 197 -7.63 3.30 8.98
C PHE A 197 -6.75 2.98 10.18
N VAL A 198 -5.43 2.94 9.98
CA VAL A 198 -4.47 2.46 10.98
C VAL A 198 -3.23 3.34 10.96
N TYR A 199 -2.65 3.62 12.14
CA TYR A 199 -1.34 4.24 12.26
C TYR A 199 -0.50 3.53 13.33
N TRP A 200 0.82 3.69 13.22
CA TRP A 200 1.76 3.26 14.26
C TRP A 200 2.26 4.49 15.02
N PRO A 201 2.03 4.58 16.35
CA PRO A 201 2.51 5.70 17.16
C PRO A 201 4.02 5.89 17.01
N ALA A 202 4.55 7.11 17.07
CA ALA A 202 5.99 7.36 17.03
C ALA A 202 6.74 6.56 18.14
N ALA A 203 7.99 6.17 17.85
CA ALA A 203 8.80 5.38 18.79
C ALA A 203 9.26 6.25 19.97
#